data_AF-A0A7J2YUL6-F1
#
_entry.id   AF-A0A7J2YUL6-F1
#
_cell.length_a   1.000
_cell.length_b   1.000
_cell.length_c   1.000
_cell.angle_alpha   90.00
_cell.angle_beta   90.00
_cell.angle_gamma   90.00
#
_symmetry.space_group_name_H-M   'P 1'
#
loop_
_entity.id
_entity.type
_entity.pdbx_description
1 polymer ?
#
loop_
_entity_poly.entity_id
_entity_poly.type
_entity_poly.pdbx_seq_one_letter_code
_entity_poly.pdbx_strand_id
1 'polypeptide(L)'
;MRTQSTENPAVTGSPWKSLFRVGGAAALIAAVLGIIEVGIEISGSSLTSTPTNVADWFVLLQTNPVLGLAILGIFETAFFPLTGLMILGIYVALRRLHESFMAIAAFLYFVGITIYFASNNALAMLNLSNQYALATTELQRSSLLAAGQAVLATEQGTGMAVTFLFGAIAGLIISLVMLKSKAFGKSTAIVGIIANVFGLPGSALGLTVWSINGLLMLVWIVMVGIKLLQLSKNQAHQEAKK
;
A
#
# COMPACT_ATOMS: atom_id res chain seq x y z
N MET A 1 -23.01 -49.44 -12.99
CA MET A 1 -23.12 -48.45 -11.89
C MET A 1 -21.98 -48.67 -10.91
N ARG A 2 -20.95 -47.83 -10.93
CA ARG A 2 -19.90 -47.76 -9.90
C ARG A 2 -19.72 -46.28 -9.58
N THR A 3 -20.34 -45.83 -8.49
CA THR A 3 -20.12 -44.51 -7.91
C THR A 3 -18.77 -44.54 -7.21
N GLN A 4 -17.74 -43.95 -7.83
CA GLN A 4 -16.54 -43.54 -7.09
C GLN A 4 -16.91 -42.27 -6.31
N SER A 5 -17.10 -42.43 -5.00
CA SER A 5 -17.08 -41.34 -4.04
C SER A 5 -15.66 -40.75 -4.02
N THR A 6 -15.48 -39.58 -4.64
CA THR A 6 -14.32 -38.75 -4.39
C THR A 6 -14.43 -38.22 -2.96
N GLU A 7 -13.85 -38.96 -2.03
CA GLU A 7 -13.57 -38.49 -0.68
C GLU A 7 -12.59 -37.32 -0.81
N ASN A 8 -13.14 -36.10 -0.83
CA ASN A 8 -12.37 -34.88 -0.78
C ASN A 8 -11.67 -34.87 0.59
N PRO A 9 -10.33 -34.83 0.69
CA PRO A 9 -9.66 -34.90 1.98
C PRO A 9 -10.19 -33.77 2.86
N ALA A 10 -10.67 -34.15 4.05
CA ALA A 10 -11.19 -33.23 5.04
C ALA A 10 -10.17 -32.11 5.26
N VAL A 11 -10.51 -30.90 4.83
CA VAL A 11 -9.74 -29.69 5.13
C VAL A 11 -9.92 -29.44 6.63
N THR A 12 -9.06 -30.06 7.45
CA THR A 12 -9.11 -30.02 8.92
C THR A 12 -8.64 -28.69 9.51
N GLY A 13 -8.26 -27.72 8.67
CA GLY A 13 -7.96 -26.35 9.08
C GLY A 13 -9.19 -25.44 9.00
N SER A 14 -9.33 -24.53 9.97
CA SER A 14 -10.20 -23.37 9.87
C SER A 14 -9.98 -22.69 8.51
N PRO A 15 -11.04 -22.47 7.70
CA PRO A 15 -10.92 -22.00 6.32
C PRO A 15 -10.23 -20.63 6.19
N TRP A 16 -10.05 -19.91 7.31
CA TRP A 16 -9.52 -18.56 7.36
C TRP A 16 -8.13 -18.47 8.01
N LYS A 17 -7.60 -19.57 8.54
CA LYS A 17 -6.31 -19.59 9.26
C LYS A 17 -5.14 -19.18 8.37
N SER A 18 -5.12 -19.68 7.14
CA SER A 18 -4.12 -19.33 6.12
C SER A 18 -4.21 -17.85 5.76
N LEU A 19 -5.43 -17.33 5.58
CA LEU A 19 -5.65 -15.93 5.23
C LEU A 19 -5.19 -14.97 6.34
N PHE A 20 -5.45 -15.27 7.61
CA PHE A 20 -4.92 -14.48 8.73
C PHE A 20 -3.39 -14.51 8.79
N ARG A 21 -2.78 -15.67 8.50
CA ARG A 21 -1.31 -15.79 8.45
C ARG A 21 -0.72 -14.98 7.31
N VAL A 22 -1.29 -15.11 6.11
CA VAL A 22 -0.84 -14.40 4.90
C VAL A 22 -1.05 -12.89 5.06
N GLY A 23 -2.24 -12.45 5.46
CA GLY A 23 -2.53 -11.03 5.67
C GLY A 23 -1.67 -10.41 6.79
N GLY A 24 -1.41 -11.16 7.86
CA GLY A 24 -0.52 -10.73 8.93
C GLY A 24 0.94 -10.61 8.50
N ALA A 25 1.45 -11.59 7.76
CA ALA A 25 2.81 -11.54 7.22
C ALA A 25 2.95 -10.42 6.16
N ALA A 26 1.97 -10.28 5.27
CA ALA A 26 1.95 -9.26 4.24
C ALA A 26 1.96 -7.85 4.85
N ALA A 27 1.20 -7.62 5.93
CA ALA A 27 1.22 -6.36 6.68
C ALA A 27 2.63 -6.02 7.21
N LEU A 28 3.33 -7.00 7.81
CA LEU A 28 4.68 -6.75 8.33
C LEU A 28 5.70 -6.51 7.22
N ILE A 29 5.61 -7.23 6.10
CA ILE A 29 6.46 -6.99 4.94
C ILE A 29 6.19 -5.60 4.35
N ALA A 30 4.92 -5.22 4.22
CA ALA A 30 4.54 -3.87 3.76
C ALA A 30 5.08 -2.78 4.70
N ALA A 31 5.00 -2.98 6.01
CA ALA A 31 5.57 -2.04 6.97
C ALA A 31 7.09 -1.89 6.82
N VAL A 32 7.82 -2.98 6.58
CA VAL A 32 9.27 -2.92 6.31
C VAL A 32 9.55 -2.14 5.02
N LEU A 33 8.79 -2.39 3.95
CA LEU A 33 8.94 -1.64 2.70
C LEU A 33 8.70 -0.14 2.90
N GLY A 34 7.62 0.24 3.59
CA GLY A 34 7.35 1.65 3.86
C GLY A 34 8.37 2.31 4.79
N ILE A 35 8.99 1.57 5.72
CA ILE A 35 10.12 2.09 6.52
C ILE A 35 11.34 2.33 5.62
N ILE A 36 11.63 1.42 4.69
CA ILE A 36 12.74 1.56 3.73
C ILE A 36 12.50 2.80 2.85
N GLU A 37 11.30 2.94 2.31
CA GLU A 37 10.87 4.07 1.48
C GLU A 37 11.04 5.41 2.21
N VAL A 38 10.42 5.56 3.39
CA VAL A 38 10.57 6.77 4.22
C VAL A 38 12.04 7.04 4.59
N GLY A 39 12.82 5.98 4.87
CA GLY A 39 14.24 6.10 5.13
C GLY A 39 15.02 6.64 3.92
N ILE A 40 14.71 6.16 2.72
CA ILE A 40 15.32 6.63 1.46
C ILE A 40 14.90 8.08 1.18
N GLU A 41 13.64 8.45 1.39
CA GLU A 41 13.18 9.82 1.19
C GLU A 41 13.86 10.81 2.15
N ILE A 42 13.96 10.48 3.44
CA ILE A 42 14.60 11.35 4.44
C ILE A 42 16.11 11.46 4.19
N SER A 43 16.78 10.35 3.90
CA SER A 43 18.23 10.34 3.62
C SER A 43 18.58 10.94 2.26
N GLY A 44 17.73 10.72 1.26
CA GLY A 44 17.88 11.25 -0.10
C GLY A 44 17.63 12.75 -0.16
N SER A 45 16.58 13.26 0.50
CA SER A 45 16.25 14.70 0.52
C SER A 45 17.28 15.56 1.26
N SER A 46 18.02 14.99 2.20
CA SER A 46 19.13 15.67 2.90
C SER A 46 20.44 15.68 2.11
N LEU A 47 20.59 14.81 1.10
CA LEU A 47 21.78 14.70 0.25
C LEU A 47 21.57 15.26 -1.17
N THR A 48 20.32 15.30 -1.64
CA THR A 48 19.92 15.78 -2.97
C THR A 48 18.53 16.43 -2.88
N SER A 49 18.39 17.68 -3.32
CA SER A 49 17.06 18.28 -3.51
C SER A 49 16.28 17.46 -4.53
N THR A 50 15.05 17.04 -4.21
CA THR A 50 14.16 16.34 -5.15
C THR A 50 14.13 17.10 -6.49
N PRO A 51 14.42 16.45 -7.63
CA PRO A 51 14.49 17.13 -8.91
C PRO A 51 13.19 17.86 -9.25
N THR A 52 13.30 19.11 -9.69
CA THR A 52 12.15 19.96 -10.02
C THR A 52 11.85 20.00 -11.53
N ASN A 53 12.78 19.54 -12.36
CA ASN A 53 12.61 19.47 -13.81
C ASN A 53 12.94 18.07 -14.34
N VAL A 54 12.42 17.76 -15.53
CA VAL A 54 12.53 16.43 -16.16
C VAL A 54 13.97 16.04 -16.48
N ALA A 55 14.81 17.00 -16.87
CA ALA A 55 16.20 16.71 -17.21
C ALA A 55 16.97 16.20 -15.99
N ASP A 56 16.80 16.86 -14.84
CA ASP A 56 17.40 16.44 -13.57
C ASP A 56 16.85 15.07 -13.11
N TRP A 57 15.56 14.82 -13.32
CA TRP A 57 14.98 13.49 -13.10
C TRP A 57 15.64 12.41 -13.96
N PHE A 58 15.86 12.70 -15.25
CA PHE A 58 16.53 11.76 -16.14
C PHE A 58 17.97 11.51 -15.69
N VAL A 59 18.72 12.56 -15.31
CA VAL A 59 20.08 12.43 -14.76
C VAL A 59 20.10 11.58 -13.49
N LEU A 60 19.16 11.82 -12.56
CA LEU A 60 19.05 11.03 -11.33
C LEU A 60 18.76 9.56 -11.65
N LEU A 61 17.84 9.28 -12.56
CA LEU A 61 17.50 7.91 -12.97
C LEU A 61 18.65 7.20 -13.68
N GLN A 62 19.52 7.92 -14.40
CA GLN A 62 20.74 7.33 -14.99
C GLN A 62 21.86 7.12 -13.96
N THR A 63 22.02 8.06 -13.02
CA THR A 63 23.16 8.06 -12.08
C THR A 63 22.87 7.18 -10.85
N ASN A 64 21.65 7.22 -10.34
CA ASN A 64 21.19 6.45 -9.19
C ASN A 64 19.74 5.98 -9.40
N PRO A 65 19.53 4.94 -10.24
CA PRO A 65 18.19 4.46 -10.59
C PRO A 65 17.38 4.01 -9.38
N VAL A 66 18.04 3.42 -8.36
CA VAL A 66 17.35 2.95 -7.15
C VAL A 66 16.76 4.13 -6.39
N LEU A 67 17.54 5.20 -6.17
CA LEU A 67 17.05 6.41 -5.51
C LEU A 67 15.97 7.10 -6.34
N GLY A 68 16.18 7.25 -7.65
CA GLY A 68 15.19 7.87 -8.53
C GLY A 68 13.84 7.12 -8.55
N LEU A 69 13.88 5.79 -8.66
CA LEU A 69 12.67 4.97 -8.61
C LEU A 69 12.02 4.97 -7.22
N ALA A 70 12.81 5.02 -6.14
CA ALA A 70 12.29 5.12 -4.78
C ALA A 70 11.46 6.39 -4.59
N ILE A 71 11.98 7.55 -5.01
CA ILE A 71 11.28 8.83 -4.89
C ILE A 71 10.04 8.88 -5.83
N LEU A 72 10.07 8.16 -6.95
CA LEU A 72 8.91 8.00 -7.85
C LEU A 72 7.89 6.95 -7.35
N GLY A 73 8.11 6.36 -6.19
CA GLY A 73 7.14 5.46 -5.56
C GLY A 73 7.15 4.01 -6.09
N ILE A 74 8.31 3.48 -6.47
CA ILE A 74 8.40 2.09 -6.95
C ILE A 74 8.07 1.08 -5.84
N PHE A 75 8.35 1.39 -4.58
CA PHE A 75 8.16 0.46 -3.46
C PHE A 75 6.68 0.21 -3.19
N GLU A 76 5.86 1.22 -3.45
CA GLU A 76 4.44 1.20 -3.21
C GLU A 76 3.72 0.25 -4.19
N THR A 77 4.33 -0.01 -5.35
CA THR A 77 3.85 -1.05 -6.27
C THR A 77 3.82 -2.44 -5.63
N ALA A 78 4.71 -2.71 -4.67
CA ALA A 78 4.70 -3.93 -3.86
C ALA A 78 3.91 -3.73 -2.54
N PHE A 79 3.97 -2.54 -1.95
CA PHE A 79 3.24 -2.21 -0.73
C PHE A 79 1.73 -2.42 -0.86
N PHE A 80 1.12 -1.86 -1.90
CA PHE A 80 -0.34 -1.86 -2.08
C PHE A 80 -0.95 -3.27 -2.22
N PRO A 81 -0.38 -4.21 -3.00
CA PRO A 81 -0.84 -5.60 -3.00
C PRO A 81 -0.71 -6.29 -1.63
N LEU A 82 0.39 -6.06 -0.91
CA LEU A 82 0.62 -6.66 0.41
C LEU A 82 -0.39 -6.17 1.44
N THR A 83 -0.66 -4.87 1.46
CA THR A 83 -1.73 -4.31 2.28
C THR A 83 -3.12 -4.73 1.79
N GLY A 84 -3.31 -5.00 0.50
CA GLY A 84 -4.52 -5.63 -0.03
C GLY A 84 -4.79 -7.01 0.60
N LEU A 85 -3.75 -7.84 0.73
CA LEU A 85 -3.84 -9.13 1.45
C LEU A 85 -4.15 -8.93 2.94
N MET A 86 -3.57 -7.91 3.58
CA MET A 86 -3.91 -7.52 4.94
C MET A 86 -5.41 -7.15 5.04
N ILE A 87 -5.95 -6.36 4.11
CA ILE A 87 -7.37 -5.98 4.08
C ILE A 87 -8.29 -7.21 3.95
N LEU A 88 -7.93 -8.21 3.15
CA LEU A 88 -8.69 -9.47 3.10
C LEU A 88 -8.72 -10.19 4.45
N GLY A 89 -7.58 -10.23 5.14
CA GLY A 89 -7.50 -10.77 6.49
C GLY A 89 -8.40 -10.03 7.48
N ILE A 90 -8.40 -8.68 7.43
CA ILE A 90 -9.26 -7.85 8.26
C ILE A 90 -10.74 -8.06 7.91
N TYR A 91 -11.09 -8.09 6.62
CA TYR A 91 -12.45 -8.31 6.13
C TYR A 91 -13.04 -9.57 6.76
N VAL A 92 -12.34 -10.70 6.66
CA VAL A 92 -12.80 -11.96 7.24
C VAL A 92 -12.89 -11.90 8.76
N ALA A 93 -11.97 -11.21 9.43
CA ALA A 93 -11.98 -11.06 10.88
C ALA A 93 -13.14 -10.20 11.41
N LEU A 94 -13.60 -9.21 10.63
CA LEU A 94 -14.58 -8.21 11.07
C LEU A 94 -15.95 -8.33 10.39
N ARG A 95 -16.09 -9.09 9.29
CA ARG A 95 -17.35 -9.18 8.53
C ARG A 95 -18.56 -9.62 9.35
N ARG A 96 -18.35 -10.42 10.41
CA ARG A 96 -19.43 -10.86 11.30
C ARG A 96 -19.96 -9.75 12.21
N LEU A 97 -19.22 -8.66 12.39
CA LEU A 97 -19.66 -7.50 13.17
C LEU A 97 -20.46 -6.52 12.32
N HIS A 98 -19.96 -6.19 11.12
CA HIS A 98 -20.58 -5.23 10.21
C HIS A 98 -20.24 -5.54 8.75
N GLU A 99 -20.96 -6.48 8.14
CA GLU A 99 -20.65 -7.00 6.79
C GLU A 99 -20.65 -5.91 5.72
N SER A 100 -21.68 -5.07 5.66
CA SER A 100 -21.80 -4.01 4.66
C SER A 100 -20.66 -3.01 4.72
N PHE A 101 -20.29 -2.55 5.92
CA PHE A 101 -19.18 -1.60 6.09
C PHE A 101 -17.84 -2.23 5.71
N MET A 102 -17.60 -3.49 6.06
CA MET A 102 -16.38 -4.19 5.68
C MET A 102 -16.30 -4.42 4.17
N ALA A 103 -17.42 -4.70 3.50
CA ALA A 103 -17.48 -4.83 2.05
C ALA A 103 -17.19 -3.49 1.35
N ILE A 104 -17.78 -2.39 1.81
CA ILE A 104 -17.51 -1.04 1.30
C ILE A 104 -16.03 -0.68 1.48
N ALA A 105 -15.47 -0.93 2.66
CA ALA A 105 -14.06 -0.63 2.92
C ALA A 105 -13.12 -1.43 2.01
N ALA A 106 -13.38 -2.74 1.84
CA ALA A 106 -12.59 -3.57 0.93
C ALA A 106 -12.72 -3.08 -0.51
N PHE A 107 -13.95 -2.78 -0.97
CA PHE A 107 -14.19 -2.25 -2.32
C PHE A 107 -13.40 -0.95 -2.56
N LEU A 108 -13.53 0.04 -1.68
CA LEU A 108 -12.80 1.30 -1.80
C LEU A 108 -11.29 1.08 -1.84
N TYR A 109 -10.77 0.21 -0.99
CA TYR A 109 -9.34 -0.09 -0.93
C TYR A 109 -8.83 -0.71 -2.24
N PHE A 110 -9.51 -1.74 -2.76
CA PHE A 110 -9.09 -2.41 -4.00
C PHE A 110 -9.23 -1.51 -5.23
N VAL A 111 -10.27 -0.67 -5.28
CA VAL A 111 -10.40 0.34 -6.33
C VAL A 111 -9.24 1.34 -6.23
N GLY A 112 -8.89 1.78 -5.01
CA GLY A 112 -7.71 2.62 -4.77
C GLY A 112 -6.41 2.01 -5.28
N ILE A 113 -6.14 0.73 -4.98
CA ILE A 113 -4.96 0.00 -5.50
C ILE A 113 -4.96 -0.01 -7.05
N THR A 114 -6.13 -0.21 -7.66
CA THR A 114 -6.24 -0.26 -9.12
C THR A 114 -5.95 1.11 -9.74
N ILE A 115 -6.47 2.18 -9.14
CA ILE A 115 -6.20 3.56 -9.56
C ILE A 115 -4.71 3.88 -9.40
N TYR A 116 -4.10 3.46 -8.30
CA TYR A 116 -2.67 3.63 -8.06
C TYR A 116 -1.84 3.02 -9.18
N PHE A 117 -2.08 1.75 -9.53
CA PHE A 117 -1.35 1.10 -10.62
C PHE A 117 -1.57 1.75 -11.98
N ALA A 118 -2.75 2.31 -12.23
CA ALA A 118 -3.03 3.04 -13.46
C ALA A 118 -2.34 4.42 -13.50
N SER A 119 -1.98 4.97 -12.34
CA SER A 119 -1.47 6.35 -12.20
C SER A 119 0.03 6.42 -11.90
N ASN A 120 0.65 5.35 -11.39
CA ASN A 120 2.09 5.32 -11.11
C ASN A 120 2.91 5.31 -12.41
N ASN A 121 3.80 6.28 -12.55
CA ASN A 121 4.63 6.44 -13.74
C ASN A 121 6.12 6.20 -13.50
N ALA A 122 6.53 5.58 -12.39
CA ALA A 122 7.93 5.37 -12.05
C ALA A 122 8.71 4.66 -13.17
N LEU A 123 8.16 3.57 -13.69
CA LEU A 123 8.77 2.81 -14.78
C LEU A 123 8.68 3.53 -16.13
N ALA A 124 7.63 4.35 -16.35
CA ALA A 124 7.50 5.16 -17.55
C ALA A 124 8.59 6.25 -17.58
N MET A 125 8.83 6.93 -16.46
CA MET A 125 9.87 7.94 -16.32
C MET A 125 11.28 7.35 -16.51
N LEU A 126 11.54 6.16 -15.97
CA LEU A 126 12.79 5.43 -16.21
C LEU A 126 12.96 5.08 -17.69
N ASN A 127 11.90 4.60 -18.35
CA ASN A 127 11.94 4.26 -19.76
C ASN A 127 12.25 5.50 -20.62
N LEU A 128 11.61 6.64 -20.34
CA LEU A 128 11.87 7.91 -21.01
C LEU A 128 13.31 8.40 -20.77
N SER A 129 13.83 8.27 -19.56
CA SER A 129 15.23 8.57 -19.23
C SER A 129 16.20 7.74 -20.08
N ASN A 130 15.96 6.44 -20.21
CA ASN A 130 16.79 5.56 -21.03
C ASN A 130 16.73 5.95 -22.52
N GLN A 131 15.54 6.27 -23.04
CA GLN A 131 15.41 6.76 -24.42
C GLN A 131 16.14 8.09 -24.62
N TYR A 132 16.14 8.97 -23.62
CA TYR A 132 16.81 10.26 -23.67
C TYR A 132 18.33 10.10 -23.72
N ALA A 133 18.88 9.18 -22.93
CA ALA A 133 20.31 8.86 -22.93
C ALA A 133 20.80 8.31 -24.28
N LEU A 134 19.95 7.58 -25.00
CA LEU A 134 20.26 7.00 -26.31
C LEU A 134 19.98 7.95 -27.49
N ALA A 135 19.31 9.09 -27.24
CA ALA A 135 18.95 10.03 -28.29
C ALA A 135 20.18 10.72 -28.89
N THR A 136 20.27 10.67 -30.22
CA THR A 136 21.38 11.25 -31.00
C THR A 136 21.05 12.60 -31.62
N THR A 137 19.78 13.02 -31.58
CA THR A 137 19.30 14.28 -32.15
C THR A 137 18.65 15.16 -31.10
N GLU A 138 18.79 16.48 -31.26
CA GLU A 138 18.17 17.46 -30.36
C GLU A 138 16.64 17.42 -30.42
N LEU A 139 16.09 17.16 -31.62
CA LEU A 139 14.65 17.01 -31.81
C LEU A 139 14.09 15.84 -30.98
N GLN A 140 14.78 14.70 -30.97
CA GLN A 140 14.38 13.53 -30.18
C GLN A 140 14.49 13.82 -28.67
N ARG A 141 15.56 14.49 -28.23
CA ARG A 141 15.74 14.90 -26.83
C ARG A 141 14.63 15.84 -26.36
N SER A 142 14.31 16.85 -27.16
CA SER A 142 13.24 17.79 -26.86
C SER A 142 11.87 17.09 -26.74
N SER A 143 11.57 16.16 -27.65
CA SER A 143 10.34 15.37 -27.60
C SER A 143 10.24 14.51 -26.33
N LEU A 144 11.34 13.89 -25.90
CA LEU A 144 11.40 13.06 -24.69
C LEU A 144 11.28 13.89 -23.40
N LEU A 145 11.86 15.09 -23.35
CA LEU A 145 11.67 16.01 -22.23
C LEU A 145 10.20 16.44 -22.11
N ALA A 146 9.54 16.74 -23.24
CA ALA A 146 8.12 17.07 -23.25
C ALA A 146 7.25 15.90 -22.76
N ALA A 147 7.56 14.67 -23.18
CA ALA A 147 6.88 13.46 -22.70
C ALA A 147 7.09 13.26 -21.19
N GLY A 148 8.31 13.45 -20.70
CA GLY A 148 8.61 13.37 -19.26
C GLY A 148 7.87 14.44 -18.45
N GLN A 149 7.67 15.64 -19.02
CA GLN A 149 6.92 16.70 -18.34
C GLN A 149 5.44 16.34 -18.23
N ALA A 150 4.86 15.71 -19.26
CA ALA A 150 3.50 15.19 -19.21
C ALA A 150 3.35 14.11 -18.12
N VAL A 151 4.32 13.20 -18.02
CA VAL A 151 4.37 12.15 -16.99
C VAL A 151 4.47 12.75 -15.57
N LEU A 152 5.34 13.74 -15.34
CA LEU A 152 5.42 14.40 -14.04
C LEU A 152 4.15 15.17 -13.68
N ALA A 153 3.46 15.75 -14.67
CA ALA A 153 2.20 16.44 -14.45
C ALA A 153 1.08 15.46 -14.04
N THR A 154 1.10 14.21 -14.54
CA THR A 154 0.12 13.19 -14.14
C THR A 154 0.34 12.63 -12.74
N GLU A 155 1.58 12.61 -12.23
CA GLU A 155 1.89 12.22 -10.85
C GLU A 155 1.16 13.10 -9.82
N GLN A 156 1.02 14.40 -10.08
CA GLN A 156 0.23 15.30 -9.24
C GLN A 156 -1.27 15.32 -9.57
N GLY A 157 -1.71 14.39 -10.43
CA GLY A 157 -3.07 14.32 -10.93
C GLY A 157 -4.07 13.74 -9.94
N THR A 158 -5.33 13.67 -10.40
CA THR A 158 -6.46 13.18 -9.61
C THR A 158 -6.32 11.72 -9.17
N GLY A 159 -5.62 10.88 -9.93
CA GLY A 159 -5.46 9.46 -9.63
C GLY A 159 -4.76 9.19 -8.29
N MET A 160 -3.65 9.88 -8.03
CA MET A 160 -2.95 9.80 -6.74
C MET A 160 -3.83 10.30 -5.60
N ALA A 161 -4.46 11.47 -5.75
CA ALA A 161 -5.34 12.03 -4.72
C ALA A 161 -6.51 11.08 -4.37
N VAL A 162 -7.15 10.47 -5.37
CA VAL A 162 -8.26 9.53 -5.17
C VAL A 162 -7.78 8.23 -4.53
N THR A 163 -6.59 7.74 -4.89
CA THR A 163 -5.97 6.55 -4.25
C THR A 163 -5.88 6.73 -2.73
N PHE A 164 -5.29 7.84 -2.30
CA PHE A 164 -5.13 8.13 -0.87
C PHE A 164 -6.46 8.41 -0.18
N LEU A 165 -7.38 9.11 -0.83
CA LEU A 165 -8.72 9.37 -0.30
C LEU A 165 -9.49 8.05 -0.06
N PHE A 166 -9.50 7.15 -1.03
CA PHE A 166 -10.17 5.86 -0.91
C PHE A 166 -9.50 4.98 0.15
N GLY A 167 -8.17 4.98 0.21
CA GLY A 167 -7.40 4.33 1.27
C GLY A 167 -7.77 4.86 2.66
N ALA A 168 -7.83 6.18 2.83
CA ALA A 168 -8.16 6.83 4.10
C ALA A 168 -9.60 6.53 4.54
N ILE A 169 -10.58 6.60 3.63
CA ILE A 169 -11.98 6.27 3.95
C ILE A 169 -12.09 4.78 4.32
N ALA A 170 -11.46 3.88 3.56
CA ALA A 170 -11.46 2.45 3.86
C ALA A 170 -10.84 2.17 5.24
N GLY A 171 -9.67 2.73 5.53
CA GLY A 171 -8.99 2.56 6.81
C GLY A 171 -9.79 3.15 7.98
N LEU A 172 -10.48 4.27 7.78
CA LEU A 172 -11.36 4.86 8.78
C LEU A 172 -12.56 3.96 9.10
N ILE A 173 -13.25 3.44 8.07
CA ILE A 173 -14.37 2.50 8.25
C ILE A 173 -13.87 1.27 9.03
N ILE A 174 -12.75 0.68 8.61
CA ILE A 174 -12.15 -0.48 9.27
C ILE A 174 -11.86 -0.19 10.73
N SER A 175 -11.21 0.94 11.01
CA SER A 175 -10.81 1.32 12.36
C SER A 175 -12.00 1.57 13.27
N LEU A 176 -13.08 2.15 12.74
CA LEU A 176 -14.35 2.31 13.47
C LEU A 176 -15.01 0.96 13.78
N VAL A 177 -14.99 0.00 12.85
CA VAL A 177 -15.49 -1.36 13.10
C VAL A 177 -14.59 -2.09 14.12
N MET A 178 -13.28 -1.87 14.10
CA MET A 178 -12.34 -2.43 15.08
C MET A 178 -12.65 -2.02 16.52
N LEU A 179 -13.23 -0.83 16.77
CA LEU A 179 -13.64 -0.40 18.11
C LEU A 179 -14.65 -1.36 18.77
N LYS A 180 -15.45 -2.05 17.95
CA LYS A 180 -16.46 -3.03 18.40
C LYS A 180 -15.90 -4.44 18.50
N SER A 181 -14.65 -4.66 18.09
CA SER A 181 -14.02 -5.98 18.03
C SER A 181 -13.11 -6.25 19.22
N LYS A 182 -13.27 -7.42 19.84
CA LYS A 182 -12.32 -7.93 20.85
C LYS A 182 -11.00 -8.42 20.23
N ALA A 183 -10.98 -8.67 18.92
CA ALA A 183 -9.81 -9.26 18.24
C ALA A 183 -8.66 -8.25 18.06
N PHE A 184 -8.97 -7.02 17.64
CA PHE A 184 -7.95 -6.01 17.33
C PHE A 184 -7.65 -5.06 18.49
N GLY A 185 -8.59 -4.88 19.42
CA GLY A 185 -8.45 -4.01 20.58
C GLY A 185 -8.59 -2.52 20.26
N LYS A 186 -8.91 -1.72 21.29
CA LYS A 186 -9.19 -0.28 21.15
C LYS A 186 -7.98 0.52 20.68
N SER A 187 -6.77 0.17 21.13
CA SER A 187 -5.55 0.90 20.74
C SER A 187 -5.31 0.85 19.22
N THR A 188 -5.41 -0.34 18.62
CA THR A 188 -5.26 -0.51 17.16
C THR A 188 -6.29 0.31 16.40
N ALA A 189 -7.53 0.32 16.89
CA ALA A 189 -8.62 1.10 16.31
C ALA A 189 -8.37 2.62 16.41
N ILE A 190 -7.94 3.12 17.57
CA ILE A 190 -7.68 4.56 17.77
C ILE A 190 -6.52 5.03 16.90
N VAL A 191 -5.41 4.29 16.88
CA VAL A 191 -4.26 4.62 16.02
C VAL A 191 -4.69 4.67 14.55
N GLY A 192 -5.50 3.70 14.11
CA GLY A 192 -6.04 3.69 12.76
C GLY A 192 -6.96 4.87 12.46
N ILE A 193 -7.83 5.27 13.38
CA ILE A 193 -8.67 6.46 13.21
C ILE A 193 -7.81 7.71 13.06
N ILE A 194 -6.84 7.91 13.95
CA ILE A 194 -5.96 9.10 13.90
C ILE A 194 -5.18 9.09 12.58
N ALA A 195 -4.55 7.97 12.22
CA ALA A 195 -3.81 7.85 10.96
C ALA A 195 -4.69 8.22 9.76
N ASN A 196 -5.86 7.61 9.62
CA ASN A 196 -6.72 7.82 8.45
C ASN A 196 -7.37 9.21 8.42
N VAL A 197 -7.68 9.83 9.56
CA VAL A 197 -8.16 11.23 9.61
C VAL A 197 -7.09 12.19 9.12
N PHE A 198 -5.83 11.99 9.53
CA PHE A 198 -4.70 12.77 9.03
C PHE A 198 -4.45 12.54 7.53
N GLY A 199 -4.85 11.39 6.99
CA GLY A 199 -4.71 11.06 5.56
C GLY A 199 -5.79 11.68 4.67
N LEU A 200 -6.97 12.04 5.21
CA LEU A 200 -8.08 12.57 4.40
C LEU A 200 -7.75 13.84 3.60
N PRO A 201 -7.04 14.84 4.17
CA PRO A 201 -6.65 16.04 3.44
C PRO A 201 -5.53 15.80 2.42
N GLY A 202 -4.93 14.61 2.42
CA GLY A 202 -3.74 14.31 1.64
C GLY A 202 -2.57 15.24 1.98
N SER A 203 -1.83 15.64 0.95
CA SER A 203 -0.72 16.60 1.08
C SER A 203 -1.16 18.06 1.26
N ALA A 204 -2.47 18.35 1.26
CA ALA A 204 -2.99 19.73 1.33
C ALA A 204 -2.61 20.47 2.62
N LEU A 205 -2.31 19.74 3.70
CA LEU A 205 -1.86 20.31 4.97
C LEU A 205 -0.33 20.43 5.10
N GLY A 206 0.40 20.18 4.01
CA GLY A 206 1.85 20.30 3.94
C GLY A 206 2.61 19.02 4.29
N LEU A 207 3.90 19.03 3.96
CA LEU A 207 4.80 17.86 4.06
C LEU A 207 4.91 17.30 5.48
N THR A 208 4.94 18.16 6.50
CA THR A 208 5.02 17.71 7.91
C THR A 208 3.83 16.84 8.31
N VAL A 209 2.62 17.22 7.92
CA VAL A 209 1.40 16.46 8.24
C VAL A 209 1.38 15.15 7.46
N TRP A 210 1.84 15.17 6.21
CA TRP A 210 2.01 13.99 5.38
C TRP A 210 2.98 12.96 5.99
N SER A 211 4.16 13.41 6.44
CA SER A 211 5.14 12.51 7.08
C SER A 211 4.60 11.92 8.40
N ILE A 212 3.88 12.70 9.21
CA ILE A 212 3.24 12.20 10.42
C ILE A 212 2.19 11.14 10.08
N ASN A 213 1.37 11.38 9.05
CA ASN A 213 0.40 10.39 8.56
C ASN A 213 1.09 9.07 8.17
N GLY A 214 2.17 9.14 7.38
CA GLY A 214 2.94 7.96 6.96
C GLY A 214 3.42 7.13 8.15
N LEU A 215 4.03 7.77 9.15
CA LEU A 215 4.50 7.09 10.37
C LEU A 215 3.35 6.44 11.16
N LEU A 216 2.23 7.14 11.31
CA LEU A 216 1.05 6.60 11.99
C LEU A 216 0.45 5.40 11.24
N MET A 217 0.43 5.45 9.91
CA MET A 217 -0.01 4.35 9.07
C MET A 217 0.89 3.12 9.23
N LEU A 218 2.21 3.30 9.28
CA LEU A 218 3.15 2.20 9.51
C LEU A 218 2.92 1.54 10.88
N VAL A 219 2.75 2.34 11.94
CA VAL A 219 2.42 1.82 13.28
C VAL A 219 1.11 1.02 13.24
N TRP A 220 0.07 1.56 12.59
CA TRP A 220 -1.20 0.89 12.46
C TRP A 220 -1.09 -0.45 11.72
N ILE A 221 -0.40 -0.49 10.59
CA ILE A 221 -0.17 -1.70 9.78
C ILE A 221 0.55 -2.76 10.59
N VAL A 222 1.59 -2.39 11.36
CA VAL A 222 2.30 -3.33 12.24
C VAL A 222 1.37 -3.90 13.31
N MET A 223 0.59 -3.05 13.97
CA MET A 223 -0.37 -3.50 14.98
C MET A 223 -1.40 -4.47 14.39
N VAL A 224 -1.97 -4.15 13.24
CA VAL A 224 -2.91 -5.02 12.52
C VAL A 224 -2.26 -6.35 12.14
N GLY A 225 -1.04 -6.31 11.60
CA GLY A 225 -0.30 -7.50 11.21
C GLY A 225 -0.08 -8.46 12.38
N ILE A 226 0.37 -7.94 13.52
CA ILE A 226 0.54 -8.72 14.76
C ILE A 226 -0.79 -9.35 15.20
N LYS A 227 -1.90 -8.59 15.14
CA LYS A 227 -3.23 -9.11 15.53
C LYS A 227 -3.72 -10.21 14.60
N LEU A 228 -3.53 -10.09 13.29
CA LEU A 228 -3.86 -11.15 12.34
C LEU A 228 -3.04 -12.43 12.59
N LEU A 229 -1.74 -12.31 12.88
CA LEU A 229 -0.91 -13.46 13.24
C LEU A 229 -1.35 -14.12 14.55
N GLN A 230 -1.76 -13.33 15.55
CA GLN A 230 -2.35 -13.85 16.81
C GLN A 230 -3.64 -14.62 16.55
N LEU A 231 -4.52 -14.12 15.66
CA LEU A 231 -5.75 -14.83 15.28
C LEU A 231 -5.46 -16.18 14.61
N SER A 232 -4.47 -16.24 13.71
CA SER A 232 -4.05 -17.51 13.09
C SER A 232 -3.54 -18.52 14.12
N LYS A 233 -2.72 -18.08 15.08
CA LYS A 233 -2.24 -18.94 16.18
C LYS A 233 -3.38 -19.45 17.05
N ASN A 234 -4.33 -18.59 17.43
CA ASN A 234 -5.45 -19.00 18.28
C ASN A 234 -6.33 -20.06 17.61
N GLN A 235 -6.54 -19.98 16.30
CA GLN A 235 -7.23 -21.01 15.54
C GLN A 235 -6.47 -22.34 15.52
N ALA A 236 -5.13 -22.29 15.37
CA ALA A 236 -4.29 -23.49 15.44
C ALA A 236 -4.38 -24.21 16.79
N HIS A 237 -4.41 -23.44 17.90
CA HIS A 237 -4.54 -24.02 19.24
C HIS A 237 -5.93 -24.63 19.49
N GLN A 238 -6.97 -24.08 18.87
CA GLN A 238 -8.32 -24.66 18.94
C GLN A 238 -8.45 -25.92 18.10
N GLU A 239 -7.74 -26.02 16.97
CA GLU A 239 -7.66 -27.24 16.15
C GLU A 239 -6.92 -28.35 16.88
N ALA A 240 -5.77 -28.06 17.52
CA ALA A 240 -4.97 -29.06 18.23
C ALA A 240 -5.61 -29.62 19.51
N LYS A 241 -6.67 -28.98 20.01
CA LYS A 241 -7.44 -29.42 21.20
C LYS A 241 -8.71 -30.21 20.85
N LYS A 242 -9.06 -30.31 19.57
CA LYS A 242 -10.17 -31.13 19.08
C LYS A 242 -9.67 -32.50 18.66
#